data_AF-A0A5J4VFI3-F1
#
_entry.id   AF-A0A5J4VFI3-F1
#
_cell.length_a   1.000
_cell.length_b   1.000
_cell.length_c   1.000
_cell.angle_alpha   90.00
_cell.angle_beta   90.00
_cell.angle_gamma   90.00
#
_symmetry.space_group_name_H-M   'P 1'
#
loop_
_entity.id
_entity.type
_entity.pdbx_description
1 polymer ?
#
loop_
_entity_poly.entity_id
_entity_poly.type
_entity_poly.pdbx_seq_one_letter_code
_entity_poly.pdbx_strand_id
1 'polypeptide(L)'
;MNQSTETDETFITQQSSQTIDQLERTTKSTDQFDLIDYIPIGLCLEDVNIEETTFTHTKENENYSTIQFDPLISAGIVKIEFKNIKELSAVGIVENNIDFGRHGSPFKFPHNTVRYWQNIGLQHCGSTIKGNADFYHENQTVAMEVNMDSNPRTLKFFVDDEEQQFFVVDIPQSIRFFAYFFEKGAKFQLTQFVRLYCPSTKKGKGVKGAQWLKYGKEWQQSEYSQEQSKQCKTQ
;
A
#
# COMPACT_ATOMS: atom_id res chain seq x y z
N MET A 1 -38.62 -23.55 52.99
CA MET A 1 -37.93 -22.25 52.97
C MET A 1 -36.80 -22.38 51.97
N ASN A 2 -36.89 -21.61 50.89
CA ASN A 2 -36.06 -21.70 49.68
C ASN A 2 -34.61 -21.31 49.96
N GLN A 3 -33.66 -22.18 49.64
CA GLN A 3 -32.22 -21.86 49.56
C GLN A 3 -31.59 -22.55 48.33
N SER A 4 -32.26 -22.54 47.19
CA SER A 4 -31.79 -23.30 46.02
C SER A 4 -31.75 -22.49 44.73
N THR A 5 -31.98 -21.17 44.76
CA THR A 5 -32.11 -20.35 43.54
C THR A 5 -30.99 -19.33 43.35
N GLU A 6 -30.21 -19.02 44.38
CA GLU A 6 -29.21 -17.93 44.33
C GLU A 6 -27.84 -18.39 43.78
N THR A 7 -27.51 -19.68 43.94
CA THR A 7 -26.26 -20.27 43.43
C THR A 7 -26.30 -20.56 41.93
N ASP A 8 -27.48 -20.83 41.37
CA ASP A 8 -27.61 -21.11 39.93
C ASP A 8 -27.58 -19.82 39.10
N GLU A 9 -28.22 -18.73 39.56
CA GLU A 9 -28.17 -17.45 38.84
C GLU A 9 -26.78 -16.83 38.82
N THR A 10 -26.04 -16.92 39.94
CA THR A 10 -24.65 -16.44 40.02
C THR A 10 -23.71 -17.26 39.14
N PHE A 11 -23.87 -18.59 39.10
CA PHE A 11 -23.09 -19.46 38.22
C PHE A 11 -23.38 -19.19 36.73
N ILE A 12 -24.66 -19.05 36.36
CA ILE A 12 -25.08 -18.74 34.99
C ILE A 12 -24.56 -17.37 34.53
N THR A 13 -24.59 -16.36 35.41
CA THR A 13 -24.12 -15.00 35.10
C THR A 13 -22.60 -14.93 34.97
N GLN A 14 -21.88 -15.69 35.80
CA GLN A 14 -20.42 -15.75 35.73
C GLN A 14 -19.94 -16.54 34.50
N GLN A 15 -20.64 -17.62 34.14
CA GLN A 15 -20.34 -18.41 32.95
C GLN A 15 -20.68 -17.64 31.66
N SER A 16 -21.78 -16.88 31.63
CA SER A 16 -22.13 -16.03 30.48
C SER A 16 -21.15 -14.86 30.32
N SER A 17 -20.73 -14.21 31.42
CA SER A 17 -19.72 -13.14 31.37
C SER A 17 -18.35 -13.66 30.93
N GLN A 18 -17.94 -14.86 31.36
CA GLN A 18 -16.72 -15.52 30.87
C GLN A 18 -16.83 -15.93 29.39
N THR A 19 -18.01 -16.34 28.95
CA THR A 19 -18.26 -16.69 27.53
C THR A 19 -18.25 -15.44 26.65
N ILE A 20 -18.76 -14.30 27.14
CA ILE A 20 -18.69 -12.99 26.47
C ILE A 20 -17.25 -12.47 26.45
N ASP A 21 -16.51 -12.52 27.57
CA ASP A 21 -15.09 -12.17 27.60
C ASP A 21 -14.24 -13.08 26.68
N GLN A 22 -14.61 -14.35 26.55
CA GLN A 22 -13.98 -15.27 25.59
C GLN A 22 -14.42 -14.95 24.16
N LEU A 23 -15.69 -14.65 23.88
CA LEU A 23 -16.15 -14.21 22.56
C LEU A 23 -15.48 -12.88 22.15
N GLU A 24 -15.38 -11.90 23.05
CA GLU A 24 -14.69 -10.61 22.83
C GLU A 24 -13.17 -10.76 22.72
N ARG A 25 -12.56 -11.78 23.35
CA ARG A 25 -11.14 -12.14 23.13
C ARG A 25 -10.93 -12.96 21.86
N THR A 26 -11.94 -13.70 21.40
CA THR A 26 -11.90 -14.47 20.14
C THR A 26 -12.31 -13.60 18.94
N THR A 27 -12.91 -12.42 19.17
CA THR A 27 -13.19 -11.38 18.16
C THR A 27 -12.28 -10.16 18.26
N LYS A 28 -11.08 -10.31 18.83
CA LYS A 28 -9.98 -9.34 18.63
C LYS A 28 -9.43 -9.45 17.21
N SER A 29 -10.24 -8.92 16.29
CA SER A 29 -9.99 -8.37 14.95
C SER A 29 -8.69 -8.80 14.28
N THR A 30 -8.77 -9.85 13.48
CA THR A 30 -7.91 -9.97 12.29
C THR A 30 -8.74 -9.37 11.15
N ASP A 31 -8.32 -8.18 10.70
CA ASP A 31 -8.79 -7.43 9.53
C ASP A 31 -10.23 -6.86 9.57
N GLN A 32 -10.41 -5.78 10.35
CA GLN A 32 -11.55 -4.90 10.20
C GLN A 32 -11.24 -3.83 9.14
N PHE A 33 -11.81 -4.00 7.95
CA PHE A 33 -11.68 -3.08 6.83
C PHE A 33 -12.99 -2.97 6.06
N ASP A 34 -13.14 -1.86 5.35
CA ASP A 34 -14.20 -1.68 4.37
C ASP A 34 -13.61 -1.78 2.96
N LEU A 35 -14.29 -2.49 2.06
CA LEU A 35 -13.95 -2.49 0.64
C LEU A 35 -14.20 -1.10 0.04
N ILE A 36 -13.31 -0.68 -0.84
CA ILE A 36 -13.43 0.55 -1.61
C ILE A 36 -13.78 0.16 -3.05
N ASP A 37 -14.97 0.58 -3.50
CA ASP A 37 -15.29 0.57 -4.92
C ASP A 37 -14.37 1.54 -5.67
N TYR A 38 -13.92 1.13 -6.86
CA TYR A 38 -12.95 1.91 -7.61
C TYR A 38 -13.35 2.12 -9.06
N ILE A 39 -12.82 3.20 -9.62
CA ILE A 39 -12.93 3.51 -11.05
C ILE A 39 -11.52 3.72 -11.59
N PRO A 40 -11.04 2.91 -12.54
CA PRO A 40 -9.78 3.19 -13.22
C PRO A 40 -9.96 4.41 -14.14
N ILE A 41 -9.05 5.37 -14.05
CA ILE A 41 -9.05 6.58 -14.86
C ILE A 41 -7.70 6.75 -15.58
N GLY A 42 -7.75 7.28 -16.80
CA GLY A 42 -6.57 7.56 -17.61
C GLY A 42 -6.86 7.45 -19.10
N LEU A 43 -6.19 8.27 -19.91
CA LEU A 43 -6.35 8.21 -21.37
C LEU A 43 -5.67 6.99 -22.03
N CYS A 44 -4.88 6.22 -21.26
CA CYS A 44 -4.30 4.95 -21.73
C CYS A 44 -5.30 3.80 -21.77
N LEU A 45 -6.52 3.97 -21.26
CA LEU A 45 -7.52 2.89 -21.21
C LEU A 45 -7.94 2.38 -22.59
N GLU A 46 -7.68 3.15 -23.66
CA GLU A 46 -7.86 2.68 -25.04
C GLU A 46 -6.83 1.60 -25.45
N ASP A 47 -5.66 1.57 -24.80
CA ASP A 47 -4.60 0.58 -25.00
C ASP A 47 -4.67 -0.57 -23.98
N VAL A 48 -5.68 -0.58 -23.10
CA VAL A 48 -5.80 -1.53 -21.99
C VAL A 48 -7.14 -2.26 -22.04
N ASN A 49 -7.10 -3.58 -22.12
CA ASN A 49 -8.27 -4.43 -21.90
C ASN A 49 -8.49 -4.66 -20.39
N ILE A 50 -9.71 -4.47 -19.93
CA ILE A 50 -10.08 -4.64 -18.52
C ILE A 50 -11.13 -5.74 -18.39
N GLU A 51 -10.78 -6.79 -17.65
CA GLU A 51 -11.65 -7.91 -17.33
C GLU A 51 -11.76 -8.00 -15.80
N GLU A 52 -12.91 -7.58 -15.27
CA GLU A 52 -13.15 -7.45 -13.82
C GLU A 52 -12.08 -6.57 -13.14
N THR A 53 -11.16 -7.20 -12.41
CA THR A 53 -10.04 -6.56 -11.70
C THR A 53 -8.70 -6.67 -12.42
N THR A 54 -8.69 -7.27 -13.62
CA THR A 54 -7.47 -7.56 -14.39
C THR A 54 -7.29 -6.56 -15.52
N PHE A 55 -6.10 -5.99 -15.60
CA PHE A 55 -5.72 -4.97 -16.57
C PHE A 55 -4.64 -5.54 -17.48
N THR A 56 -4.88 -5.53 -18.79
CA THR A 56 -3.97 -6.12 -19.79
C THR A 56 -3.64 -5.09 -20.85
N HIS A 57 -2.35 -4.79 -21.00
CA HIS A 57 -1.86 -3.96 -22.08
C HIS A 57 -2.08 -4.66 -23.42
N THR A 58 -2.45 -3.91 -24.45
CA THR A 58 -2.55 -4.45 -25.79
C THR A 58 -1.25 -5.07 -26.27
N LYS A 59 -1.36 -6.01 -27.22
CA LYS A 59 -0.20 -6.60 -27.92
C LYS A 59 0.25 -5.75 -29.12
N GLU A 60 -0.54 -4.75 -29.49
CA GLU A 60 -0.33 -3.97 -30.72
C GLU A 60 0.66 -2.81 -30.56
N ASN A 61 0.95 -2.38 -29.34
CA ASN A 61 1.88 -1.28 -29.07
C ASN A 61 2.58 -1.44 -27.70
N GLU A 62 3.54 -0.54 -27.44
CA GLU A 62 4.29 -0.41 -26.19
C GLU A 62 4.08 0.99 -25.59
N ASN A 63 2.86 1.52 -25.71
CA ASN A 63 2.56 2.85 -25.21
C ASN A 63 2.65 2.89 -23.67
N TYR A 64 3.13 4.01 -23.14
CA TYR A 64 3.15 4.21 -21.69
C TYR A 64 1.74 4.26 -21.12
N SER A 65 1.40 3.29 -20.28
CA SER A 65 0.07 3.18 -19.68
C SER A 65 0.16 3.40 -18.18
N THR A 66 -0.34 4.55 -17.72
CA THR A 66 -0.48 4.85 -16.29
C THR A 66 -1.95 4.95 -15.93
N ILE A 67 -2.44 4.00 -15.14
CA ILE A 67 -3.84 3.95 -14.70
C ILE A 67 -3.88 4.51 -13.28
N GLN A 68 -4.64 5.58 -13.06
CA GLN A 68 -4.96 6.06 -11.72
C GLN A 68 -6.26 5.40 -11.23
N PHE A 69 -6.43 5.29 -9.92
CA PHE A 69 -7.63 4.70 -9.32
C PHE A 69 -8.34 5.73 -8.46
N ASP A 70 -9.61 6.01 -8.79
CA ASP A 70 -10.53 6.71 -7.92
C ASP A 70 -11.11 5.74 -6.87
N PRO A 71 -11.45 6.20 -5.65
CA PRO A 71 -11.57 7.59 -5.25
C PRO A 71 -10.25 8.28 -4.93
N LEU A 72 -10.27 9.62 -5.00
CA LEU A 72 -9.22 10.45 -4.42
C LEU A 72 -9.12 10.20 -2.90
N ILE A 73 -7.91 9.93 -2.41
CA ILE A 73 -7.65 9.59 -1.02
C ILE A 73 -7.13 10.83 -0.29
N SER A 74 -7.86 11.29 0.72
CA SER A 74 -7.52 12.48 1.53
C SER A 74 -7.65 12.28 3.05
N ALA A 75 -8.18 11.13 3.49
CA ALA A 75 -8.41 10.83 4.90
C ALA A 75 -8.40 9.31 5.15
N GLY A 76 -8.16 8.92 6.41
CA GLY A 76 -8.11 7.55 6.88
C GLY A 76 -6.87 6.77 6.47
N ILE A 77 -6.90 5.48 6.78
CA ILE A 77 -5.88 4.51 6.40
C ILE A 77 -6.41 3.70 5.23
N VAL A 78 -5.67 3.68 4.12
CA VAL A 78 -6.13 3.05 2.88
C VAL A 78 -5.01 2.17 2.33
N LYS A 79 -5.33 0.91 2.03
CA LYS A 79 -4.42 -0.06 1.40
C LYS A 79 -4.95 -0.44 0.02
N ILE A 80 -4.08 -0.40 -0.98
CA ILE A 80 -4.32 -0.96 -2.32
C ILE A 80 -3.23 -1.98 -2.63
N GLU A 81 -3.59 -3.06 -3.30
CA GLU A 81 -2.69 -4.15 -3.66
C GLU A 81 -2.88 -4.58 -5.11
N PHE A 82 -1.75 -4.86 -5.75
CA PHE A 82 -1.67 -5.35 -7.11
C PHE A 82 -0.88 -6.65 -7.16
N LYS A 83 -1.39 -7.62 -7.90
CA LYS A 83 -0.66 -8.82 -8.28
C LYS A 83 -0.03 -8.63 -9.66
N ASN A 84 1.29 -8.75 -9.74
CA ASN A 84 2.02 -8.77 -11.00
C ASN A 84 1.75 -10.09 -11.73
N ILE A 85 0.86 -10.10 -12.73
CA ILE A 85 0.64 -11.31 -13.53
C ILE A 85 1.73 -11.45 -14.58
N LYS A 86 2.12 -10.33 -15.20
CA LYS A 86 3.19 -10.26 -16.19
C LYS A 86 3.66 -8.80 -16.33
N GLU A 87 4.92 -8.53 -16.01
CA GLU A 87 5.62 -7.27 -16.35
C GLU A 87 4.94 -5.98 -15.87
N LEU A 88 4.29 -5.99 -14.69
CA LEU A 88 3.88 -4.76 -14.00
C LEU A 88 5.12 -3.91 -13.66
N SER A 89 5.29 -2.77 -14.32
CA SER A 89 6.56 -2.03 -14.26
C SER A 89 6.74 -1.22 -12.98
N ALA A 90 5.68 -0.52 -12.53
CA ALA A 90 5.72 0.26 -11.29
C ALA A 90 4.33 0.48 -10.69
N VAL A 91 4.30 0.77 -9.39
CA VAL A 91 3.11 1.26 -8.69
C VAL A 91 3.45 2.53 -7.91
N GLY A 92 2.47 3.34 -7.54
CA GLY A 92 2.78 4.55 -6.78
C GLY A 92 1.59 5.40 -6.39
N ILE A 93 1.91 6.60 -5.88
CA ILE A 93 0.95 7.66 -5.59
C ILE A 93 1.27 8.91 -6.41
N VAL A 94 0.24 9.67 -6.74
CA VAL A 94 0.34 10.95 -7.44
C VAL A 94 -0.53 12.01 -6.77
N GLU A 95 -0.07 13.26 -6.77
CA GLU A 95 -0.89 14.41 -6.37
C GLU A 95 -2.17 14.56 -7.21
N ASN A 96 -3.25 15.01 -6.58
CA ASN A 96 -4.60 15.08 -7.16
C ASN A 96 -4.68 15.83 -8.52
N ASN A 97 -3.88 16.87 -8.72
CA ASN A 97 -3.97 17.78 -9.86
C ASN A 97 -3.20 17.30 -11.10
N ILE A 98 -2.67 16.08 -11.09
CA ILE A 98 -1.89 15.53 -12.20
C ILE A 98 -2.73 14.56 -13.02
N ASP A 99 -2.91 14.92 -14.29
CA ASP A 99 -3.32 13.99 -15.34
C ASP A 99 -2.07 13.59 -16.14
N PHE A 100 -1.84 12.28 -16.28
CA PHE A 100 -0.73 11.78 -17.07
C PHE A 100 -0.93 11.97 -18.58
N GLY A 101 -2.18 12.11 -19.03
CA GLY A 101 -2.55 12.19 -20.43
C GLY A 101 -2.31 10.86 -21.17
N ARG A 102 -2.49 10.90 -22.50
CA ARG A 102 -2.24 9.73 -23.36
C ARG A 102 -0.74 9.47 -23.49
N HIS A 103 -0.34 8.19 -23.40
CA HIS A 103 1.07 7.77 -23.34
C HIS A 103 1.83 8.49 -22.21
N GLY A 104 1.10 8.76 -21.13
CA GLY A 104 1.57 9.44 -19.94
C GLY A 104 2.41 8.50 -19.10
N SER A 105 3.64 8.94 -18.79
CA SER A 105 4.53 8.20 -17.91
C SER A 105 4.72 8.99 -16.61
N PRO A 106 4.75 8.32 -15.44
CA PRO A 106 4.93 9.01 -14.17
C PRO A 106 6.31 9.68 -14.06
N PHE A 107 7.27 9.33 -14.92
CA PHE A 107 8.57 10.01 -14.99
C PHE A 107 8.48 11.49 -15.38
N LYS A 108 7.43 11.90 -16.10
CA LYS A 108 7.22 13.30 -16.49
C LYS A 108 6.90 14.21 -15.30
N PHE A 109 6.54 13.61 -14.15
CA PHE A 109 6.13 14.32 -12.93
C PHE A 109 7.01 13.91 -11.73
N PRO A 110 8.33 14.13 -11.79
CA PRO A 110 9.26 13.64 -10.78
C PRO A 110 8.96 14.16 -9.37
N HIS A 111 8.42 15.38 -9.25
CA HIS A 111 8.12 16.03 -7.99
C HIS A 111 6.71 15.75 -7.44
N ASN A 112 5.80 15.21 -8.26
CA ASN A 112 4.40 15.02 -7.87
C ASN A 112 4.04 13.55 -7.61
N THR A 113 4.95 12.62 -7.90
CA THR A 113 4.72 11.18 -7.73
C THR A 113 5.77 10.54 -6.83
N VAL A 114 5.37 9.53 -6.06
CA VAL A 114 6.27 8.50 -5.54
C VAL A 114 6.05 7.23 -6.35
N ARG A 115 7.13 6.62 -6.85
CA ARG A 115 7.08 5.41 -7.68
C ARG A 115 7.86 4.29 -7.00
N TYR A 116 7.31 3.09 -7.00
CA TYR A 116 8.02 1.86 -6.66
C TYR A 116 8.14 1.01 -7.91
N TRP A 117 9.37 0.88 -8.41
CA TRP A 117 9.69 0.13 -9.61
C TRP A 117 10.02 -1.32 -9.31
N GLN A 118 9.49 -2.22 -10.12
CA GLN A 118 9.54 -3.67 -9.90
C GLN A 118 10.93 -4.21 -9.58
N ASN A 119 12.01 -3.70 -10.19
CA ASN A 119 13.39 -4.20 -10.00
C ASN A 119 14.44 -3.08 -9.82
N ILE A 120 13.99 -1.86 -9.48
CA ILE A 120 14.88 -0.70 -9.32
C ILE A 120 14.84 -0.17 -7.88
N GLY A 121 13.64 0.01 -7.32
CA GLY A 121 13.45 0.61 -6.00
C GLY A 121 12.48 1.80 -5.99
N LEU A 122 12.53 2.60 -4.93
CA LEU A 122 11.67 3.77 -4.76
C LEU A 122 12.26 4.99 -5.45
N GLN A 123 11.41 5.79 -6.09
CA GLN A 123 11.80 7.01 -6.78
C GLN A 123 10.90 8.18 -6.45
N HIS A 124 11.52 9.34 -6.27
CA HIS A 124 10.87 10.64 -6.09
C HIS A 124 11.88 11.76 -6.37
N CYS A 125 11.43 12.91 -6.88
CA CYS A 125 12.27 14.06 -7.23
C CYS A 125 13.49 13.70 -8.10
N GLY A 126 13.34 12.77 -9.05
CA GLY A 126 14.44 12.33 -9.93
C GLY A 126 15.49 11.43 -9.27
N SER A 127 15.39 11.18 -7.97
CA SER A 127 16.30 10.30 -7.23
C SER A 127 15.74 8.88 -7.09
N THR A 128 16.63 7.91 -6.84
CA THR A 128 16.28 6.49 -6.62
C THR A 128 16.92 5.98 -5.34
N ILE A 129 16.13 5.33 -4.49
CA ILE A 129 16.59 4.59 -3.31
C ILE A 129 16.36 3.09 -3.51
N LYS A 130 17.40 2.32 -3.24
CA LYS A 130 17.40 0.85 -3.32
C LYS A 130 17.37 0.23 -1.94
N GLY A 131 16.78 -0.97 -1.86
CA GLY A 131 16.87 -1.85 -0.70
C GLY A 131 15.52 -2.38 -0.20
N ASN A 132 14.40 -1.85 -0.71
CA ASN A 132 13.16 -2.61 -0.69
C ASN A 132 13.28 -3.79 -1.67
N ALA A 133 12.53 -4.86 -1.43
CA ALA A 133 12.47 -6.04 -2.29
C ALA A 133 12.01 -5.69 -3.72
N ASP A 134 12.32 -6.52 -4.70
CA ASP A 134 11.70 -6.43 -6.02
C ASP A 134 10.35 -7.17 -6.04
N PHE A 135 9.50 -6.82 -7.01
CA PHE A 135 8.25 -7.53 -7.32
C PHE A 135 8.20 -7.94 -8.81
N TYR A 136 9.38 -8.23 -9.37
CA TYR A 136 9.59 -8.48 -10.79
C TYR A 136 9.00 -9.80 -11.28
N HIS A 137 8.93 -10.81 -10.40
CA HIS A 137 8.50 -12.14 -10.77
C HIS A 137 6.97 -12.25 -10.84
N GLU A 138 6.50 -13.09 -11.76
CA GLU A 138 5.07 -13.35 -11.90
C GLU A 138 4.46 -13.89 -10.61
N ASN A 139 3.24 -13.48 -10.34
CA ASN A 139 2.42 -13.77 -9.17
C ASN A 139 2.85 -13.12 -7.86
N GLN A 140 3.92 -12.32 -7.83
CA GLN A 140 4.22 -11.49 -6.67
C GLN A 140 3.17 -10.40 -6.49
N THR A 141 2.95 -10.00 -5.24
CA THR A 141 2.05 -8.91 -4.88
C THR A 141 2.84 -7.71 -4.39
N VAL A 142 2.35 -6.52 -4.73
CA VAL A 142 2.86 -5.25 -4.23
C VAL A 142 1.70 -4.43 -3.70
N ALA A 143 1.79 -3.99 -2.45
CA ALA A 143 0.78 -3.16 -1.81
C ALA A 143 1.33 -1.82 -1.36
N MET A 144 0.45 -0.84 -1.30
CA MET A 144 0.71 0.49 -0.76
C MET A 144 -0.32 0.78 0.31
N GLU A 145 0.13 1.20 1.49
CA GLU A 145 -0.73 1.67 2.57
C GLU A 145 -0.42 3.14 2.86
N VAL A 146 -1.43 3.99 2.75
CA VAL A 146 -1.34 5.38 3.20
C VAL A 146 -2.05 5.55 4.54
N ASN A 147 -1.47 6.35 5.42
CA ASN A 147 -2.15 6.88 6.59
C ASN A 147 -2.27 8.40 6.42
N MET A 148 -3.46 8.85 6.03
CA MET A 148 -3.75 10.27 5.80
C MET A 148 -4.08 11.02 7.08
N ASP A 149 -4.41 10.31 8.15
CA ASP A 149 -4.76 10.88 9.46
C ASP A 149 -3.55 11.07 10.37
N SER A 150 -2.41 10.44 10.06
CA SER A 150 -1.18 10.63 10.82
C SER A 150 -0.52 11.97 10.52
N ASN A 151 0.27 12.46 11.49
CA ASN A 151 1.11 13.63 11.32
C ASN A 151 2.56 13.30 11.73
N PRO A 152 3.48 13.14 10.75
CA PRO A 152 3.29 13.32 9.31
C PRO A 152 2.43 12.21 8.68
N ARG A 153 1.79 12.50 7.53
CA ARG A 153 1.11 11.50 6.69
C ARG A 153 2.14 10.51 6.15
N THR A 154 1.80 9.23 6.07
CA THR A 154 2.75 8.18 5.66
C THR A 154 2.29 7.40 4.46
N LEU A 155 3.23 6.90 3.66
CA LEU A 155 3.05 5.88 2.63
C LEU A 155 4.04 4.74 2.89
N LYS A 156 3.51 3.53 3.10
CA LYS A 156 4.26 2.30 3.27
C LYS A 156 4.08 1.38 2.08
N PHE A 157 5.04 0.48 1.89
CA PHE A 157 5.03 -0.50 0.82
C PHE A 157 5.14 -1.90 1.40
N PHE A 158 4.54 -2.86 0.71
CA PHE A 158 4.60 -4.28 1.03
C PHE A 158 4.87 -5.06 -0.23
N VAL A 159 5.66 -6.12 -0.13
CA VAL A 159 5.86 -7.11 -1.20
C VAL A 159 5.58 -8.47 -0.59
N ASP A 160 4.64 -9.20 -1.17
CA ASP A 160 4.17 -10.50 -0.64
C ASP A 160 3.82 -10.42 0.86
N ASP A 161 3.03 -9.40 1.21
CA ASP A 161 2.60 -9.03 2.57
C ASP A 161 3.71 -8.66 3.57
N GLU A 162 4.98 -8.64 3.16
CA GLU A 162 6.10 -8.19 3.99
C GLU A 162 6.29 -6.68 3.88
N GLU A 163 6.22 -5.96 5.01
CA GLU A 163 6.46 -4.51 5.07
C GLU A 163 7.90 -4.19 4.67
N GLN A 164 8.07 -3.19 3.81
CA GLN A 164 9.35 -2.80 3.27
C GLN A 164 10.08 -1.78 4.17
N GLN A 165 11.41 -1.80 4.14
CA GLN A 165 12.23 -0.96 5.03
C GLN A 165 12.05 0.54 4.79
N PHE A 166 11.93 0.97 3.53
CA PHE A 166 11.76 2.38 3.18
C PHE A 166 10.29 2.71 3.00
N PHE A 167 9.86 3.72 3.73
CA PHE A 167 8.52 4.31 3.63
C PHE A 167 8.63 5.83 3.48
N VAL A 168 7.60 6.48 2.97
CA VAL A 168 7.58 7.92 2.74
C VAL A 168 6.76 8.63 3.80
N VAL A 169 7.23 9.79 4.25
CA VAL A 169 6.52 10.67 5.19
C VAL A 169 6.27 12.03 4.55
N ASP A 170 5.28 12.74 5.11
CA ASP A 170 4.88 14.09 4.68
C ASP A 170 4.31 14.10 3.25
N ILE A 171 3.65 13.00 2.84
CA ILE A 171 2.98 12.90 1.54
C ILE A 171 1.88 13.97 1.40
N PRO A 172 1.46 14.35 0.18
CA PRO A 172 0.46 15.40 -0.06
C PRO A 172 -0.87 15.19 0.69
N GLN A 173 -1.68 16.25 0.83
CA GLN A 173 -2.98 16.19 1.54
C GLN A 173 -4.03 15.33 0.82
N SER A 174 -3.88 15.13 -0.49
CA SER A 174 -4.73 14.24 -1.27
C SER A 174 -3.95 13.61 -2.40
N ILE A 175 -4.16 12.32 -2.62
CA ILE A 175 -3.42 11.52 -3.59
C ILE A 175 -4.35 10.55 -4.32
N ARG A 176 -3.94 10.10 -5.49
CA ARG A 176 -4.45 8.87 -6.13
C ARG A 176 -3.38 7.81 -6.15
N PHE A 177 -3.79 6.56 -6.05
CA PHE A 177 -2.92 5.43 -6.39
C PHE A 177 -2.85 5.26 -7.90
N PHE A 178 -1.73 4.75 -8.40
CA PHE A 178 -1.61 4.35 -9.79
C PHE A 178 -0.82 3.06 -9.98
N ALA A 179 -1.06 2.42 -11.12
CA ALA A 179 -0.25 1.33 -11.67
C ALA A 179 0.29 1.74 -13.04
N TYR A 180 1.52 1.35 -13.34
CA TYR A 180 2.24 1.71 -14.57
C TYR A 180 2.88 0.48 -15.22
N PHE A 181 2.70 0.38 -16.54
CA PHE A 181 3.13 -0.73 -17.39
C PHE A 181 3.13 -0.27 -18.86
N PHE A 182 3.92 -0.93 -19.70
CA PHE A 182 4.06 -0.57 -21.12
C PHE A 182 4.48 -1.74 -22.03
N GLU A 183 4.91 -2.87 -21.46
CA GLU A 183 5.30 -4.03 -22.26
C GLU A 183 4.08 -4.69 -22.92
N LYS A 184 4.27 -5.26 -24.12
CA LYS A 184 3.19 -5.91 -24.88
C LYS A 184 2.57 -7.08 -24.11
N GLY A 185 1.26 -6.99 -23.89
CA GLY A 185 0.55 -8.01 -23.13
C GLY A 185 0.92 -8.05 -21.64
N ALA A 186 1.60 -7.02 -21.12
CA ALA A 186 1.79 -6.85 -19.69
C ALA A 186 0.44 -6.84 -18.98
N LYS A 187 0.40 -7.39 -17.78
CA LYS A 187 -0.83 -7.71 -17.08
C LYS A 187 -0.65 -7.63 -15.58
N PHE A 188 -1.62 -7.01 -14.92
CA PHE A 188 -1.72 -7.05 -13.47
C PHE A 188 -3.18 -7.19 -13.04
N GLN A 189 -3.37 -7.57 -11.79
CA GLN A 189 -4.69 -7.63 -11.17
C GLN A 189 -4.70 -6.76 -9.91
N LEU A 190 -5.74 -5.95 -9.73
CA LEU A 190 -6.01 -5.30 -8.46
C LEU A 190 -6.67 -6.33 -7.53
N THR A 191 -5.95 -6.78 -6.50
CA THR A 191 -6.42 -7.85 -5.60
C THR A 191 -7.12 -7.30 -4.38
N GLN A 192 -6.77 -6.09 -3.94
CA GLN A 192 -7.36 -5.46 -2.77
C GLN A 192 -7.39 -3.94 -2.91
N PHE A 193 -8.49 -3.32 -2.53
CA PHE A 193 -8.57 -1.88 -2.30
C PHE A 193 -9.52 -1.62 -1.13
N VAL A 194 -8.96 -1.21 0.00
CA VAL A 194 -9.67 -1.20 1.29
C VAL A 194 -9.33 0.00 2.13
N ARG A 195 -10.28 0.40 2.96
CA ARG A 195 -10.07 1.30 4.09
C ARG A 195 -9.84 0.46 5.34
N LEU A 196 -8.68 0.63 5.97
CA LEU A 196 -8.32 -0.07 7.20
C LEU A 196 -8.75 0.74 8.42
N TYR A 197 -9.19 0.06 9.47
CA TYR A 197 -9.55 0.73 10.73
C TYR A 197 -8.32 0.97 11.63
N CYS A 198 -7.25 0.21 11.39
CA CYS A 198 -5.96 0.32 12.05
C CYS A 198 -4.85 0.04 11.01
N PRO A 199 -3.64 0.60 11.18
CA PRO A 199 -2.52 0.29 10.28
C PRO A 199 -2.23 -1.21 10.25
N SER A 200 -1.88 -1.77 9.09
CA SER A 200 -1.60 -3.21 8.96
C SER A 200 -0.29 -3.63 9.64
N THR A 201 0.60 -2.68 9.94
CA THR A 201 1.84 -2.93 10.66
C THR A 201 1.56 -3.54 12.04
N LYS A 202 2.08 -4.76 12.27
CA LYS A 202 1.95 -5.47 13.53
C LYS A 202 2.56 -4.63 14.67
N LYS A 203 1.73 -4.25 15.66
CA LYS A 203 2.18 -3.53 16.87
C LYS A 203 3.40 -4.24 17.49
N GLY A 204 4.54 -3.56 17.57
CA GLY A 204 5.78 -4.08 18.15
C GLY A 204 6.69 -4.89 17.22
N LYS A 205 6.34 -5.05 15.93
CA LYS A 205 7.18 -5.69 14.89
C LYS A 205 7.35 -4.78 13.68
N GLY A 206 7.79 -3.54 13.91
CA GLY A 206 8.26 -2.71 12.79
C GLY A 206 9.45 -3.37 12.11
N VAL A 207 9.66 -3.07 10.82
CA VAL A 207 10.83 -3.57 10.08
C VAL A 207 12.10 -3.11 10.79
N LYS A 208 13.00 -4.06 11.13
CA LYS A 208 14.27 -3.71 11.76
C LYS A 208 15.09 -2.86 10.77
N GLY A 209 15.44 -1.64 11.18
CA GLY A 209 16.12 -0.69 10.30
C GLY A 209 15.19 0.07 9.35
N ALA A 210 13.88 0.15 9.65
CA ALA A 210 12.95 1.00 8.90
C ALA A 210 13.45 2.44 8.83
N GLN A 211 13.39 3.03 7.63
CA GLN A 211 13.86 4.38 7.34
C GLN A 211 12.78 5.15 6.59
N TRP A 212 12.57 6.39 7.01
CA TRP A 212 11.63 7.28 6.37
C TRP A 212 12.32 8.17 5.34
N LEU A 213 11.63 8.39 4.24
CA LEU A 213 12.03 9.26 3.15
C LEU A 213 11.05 10.45 3.12
N LYS A 214 11.55 11.68 3.12
CA LYS A 214 10.65 12.85 3.11
C LYS A 214 10.16 13.14 1.69
N TYR A 215 8.85 13.30 1.52
CA TYR A 215 8.27 13.81 0.27
C TYR A 215 8.79 15.24 -0.04
N GLY A 216 8.90 15.57 -1.31
CA GLY A 216 9.43 16.85 -1.80
C GLY A 216 10.95 17.01 -1.65
N LYS A 217 11.67 15.94 -1.27
CA LYS A 217 13.13 15.92 -1.16
C LYS A 217 13.73 14.91 -2.13
N GLU A 218 14.93 15.21 -2.59
CA GLU A 218 15.79 14.21 -3.22
C GLU A 218 16.28 13.23 -2.15
N TRP A 219 16.39 11.96 -2.51
CA TRP A 219 16.82 10.90 -1.60
C TRP A 219 18.19 10.39 -2.03
N GLN A 220 19.16 10.45 -1.13
CA GLN A 220 20.55 10.08 -1.41
C GLN A 220 20.92 8.78 -0.70
N GLN A 221 21.27 7.73 -1.46
CA GLN A 221 21.57 6.39 -0.91
C GLN A 221 22.67 6.41 0.18
N SER A 222 23.68 7.27 0.02
CA SER A 222 24.84 7.37 0.90
C SER A 222 24.50 7.87 2.31
N GLU A 223 23.51 8.75 2.44
CA GLU A 223 23.07 9.31 3.72
C GLU A 223 22.51 8.19 4.61
N TYR A 224 21.77 7.26 4.00
CA TYR A 224 21.15 6.12 4.67
C TYR A 224 22.15 5.02 5.06
N SER A 225 23.13 4.72 4.19
CA SER A 225 24.19 3.74 4.51
C SER A 225 25.06 4.19 5.70
N GLN A 226 25.26 5.50 5.87
CA GLN A 226 26.01 6.03 7.02
C GLN A 226 25.23 5.91 8.33
N GLU A 227 23.92 6.16 8.33
CA GLU A 227 23.07 5.98 9.50
C GLU A 227 23.04 4.53 9.99
N GLN A 228 22.93 3.56 9.07
CA GLN A 228 22.99 2.13 9.41
C GLN A 228 24.34 1.75 10.03
N SER A 229 25.44 2.29 9.51
CA SER A 229 26.79 2.02 10.03
C SER A 229 27.03 2.58 11.45
N LYS A 230 26.36 3.69 11.80
CA LYS A 230 26.44 4.28 13.16
C LYS A 230 25.59 3.47 14.15
N GLN A 231 24.41 3.03 13.74
CA GLN A 231 23.54 2.21 14.59
C GLN A 231 24.16 0.85 14.93
N CYS A 232 24.83 0.18 13.98
CA CYS A 232 25.54 -1.08 14.24
C CYS A 232 26.78 -0.96 15.13
N LYS A 233 27.36 0.24 15.31
CA LYS A 233 28.55 0.46 16.16
C LYS A 233 28.21 0.78 17.62
N THR A 234 26.93 0.87 17.97
CA THR A 234 26.45 1.26 19.31
C THR A 234 25.75 0.12 20.05
N GLN A 235 25.92 -1.13 19.59
CA GLN A 235 25.47 -2.36 20.27
C GLN A 235 26.67 -3.18 20.73
#